data_AF-A0A7X7RPM4-F1
#
_entry.id   AF-A0A7X7RPM4-F1
#
_cell.length_a   1.000
_cell.length_b   1.000
_cell.length_c   1.000
_cell.angle_alpha   90.00
_cell.angle_beta   90.00
_cell.angle_gamma   90.00
#
_symmetry.space_group_name_H-M   'P 1'
#
loop_
_entity.id
_entity.type
_entity.pdbx_description
1 polymer ?
#
loop_
_entity_poly.entity_id
_entity_poly.type
_entity_poly.pdbx_seq_one_letter_code
_entity_poly.pdbx_strand_id
1 'polypeptide(L)'
;MSDIADKSVRYRTFVDALGGAQCDLRAYVSYLLGNTAAVDDVVQETNLTLCQEWERYDATRPFLPWAKTLAYYQVMTYLKTVSREKILFDETVVDFLAVMDTRAEDGEAVADRQLHWLEEGIKTLPQRDRSLINFRYRHRYTLIRLSRRYQMSVATLSLVLIGIRKKLGVFITAKMREEGKYGL
;
A
#
# COMPACT_ATOMS: atom_id res chain seq x y z
N MET A 1 -27.62 -29.92 10.38
CA MET A 1 -28.28 -29.00 9.42
C MET A 1 -28.08 -27.54 9.79
N SER A 2 -28.22 -27.13 11.06
CA SER A 2 -27.95 -25.75 11.51
C SER A 2 -26.52 -25.26 11.27
N ASP A 3 -25.52 -26.12 11.51
CA ASP A 3 -24.10 -25.77 11.45
C ASP A 3 -23.56 -25.56 10.01
N ILE A 4 -24.09 -26.32 9.04
CA ILE A 4 -23.75 -26.18 7.61
C ILE A 4 -24.32 -24.87 7.05
N ALA A 5 -25.54 -24.51 7.45
CA ALA A 5 -26.18 -23.27 7.03
C ALA A 5 -25.43 -22.03 7.58
N ASP A 6 -25.01 -22.07 8.85
CA ASP A 6 -24.21 -21.01 9.48
C ASP A 6 -22.85 -20.83 8.77
N LYS A 7 -22.17 -21.95 8.47
CA LYS A 7 -20.90 -21.96 7.74
C LYS A 7 -21.04 -21.34 6.34
N SER A 8 -22.10 -21.66 5.61
CA SER A 8 -22.36 -21.09 4.28
C SER A 8 -22.63 -19.58 4.32
N VAL A 9 -23.35 -19.09 5.33
CA VAL A 9 -23.60 -17.65 5.51
C VAL A 9 -22.31 -16.91 5.82
N ARG A 10 -21.49 -17.42 6.77
CA ARG A 10 -20.19 -16.81 7.11
C ARG A 10 -19.24 -16.76 5.92
N TYR A 11 -19.18 -17.83 5.13
CA TYR A 11 -18.36 -17.88 3.93
C TYR A 11 -18.79 -16.82 2.91
N ARG A 12 -20.09 -16.62 2.71
CA ARG A 12 -20.59 -15.58 1.79
C ARG A 12 -20.23 -14.18 2.26
N THR A 13 -20.41 -13.88 3.55
CA THR A 13 -19.97 -12.61 4.16
C THR A 13 -18.48 -12.36 3.95
N PHE A 14 -17.64 -13.39 4.06
CA PHE A 14 -16.22 -13.31 3.75
C PHE A 14 -15.98 -12.96 2.28
N VAL A 15 -16.62 -13.66 1.34
CA VAL A 15 -16.45 -13.42 -0.11
C VAL A 15 -16.87 -12.00 -0.49
N ASP A 16 -17.99 -11.52 0.03
CA ASP A 16 -18.48 -10.16 -0.23
C ASP A 16 -17.49 -9.11 0.31
N ALA A 17 -16.97 -9.31 1.52
CA ALA A 17 -15.95 -8.43 2.11
C ALA A 17 -14.63 -8.47 1.33
N LEU A 18 -14.19 -9.65 0.90
CA LEU A 18 -13.00 -9.82 0.07
C LEU A 18 -13.14 -9.11 -1.27
N GLY A 19 -14.30 -9.23 -1.92
CA GLY A 19 -14.61 -8.54 -3.18
C GLY A 19 -14.58 -7.03 -3.03
N GLY A 20 -15.18 -6.50 -1.97
CA GLY A 20 -15.17 -5.06 -1.66
C GLY A 20 -13.77 -4.49 -1.40
N ALA A 21 -12.86 -5.28 -0.81
CA ALA A 21 -11.52 -4.82 -0.43
C ALA A 21 -10.46 -4.88 -1.55
N GLN A 22 -10.78 -5.38 -2.75
CA GLN A 22 -9.78 -5.64 -3.79
C GLN A 22 -9.04 -4.37 -4.25
N CYS A 23 -9.76 -3.26 -4.43
CA CYS A 23 -9.14 -2.00 -4.84
C CYS A 23 -8.17 -1.48 -3.77
N ASP A 24 -8.58 -1.52 -2.51
CA ASP A 24 -7.78 -1.07 -1.37
C ASP A 24 -6.56 -1.96 -1.13
N LEU A 25 -6.71 -3.28 -1.23
CA LEU A 25 -5.60 -4.23 -1.14
C LEU A 25 -4.56 -3.96 -2.22
N ARG A 26 -5.01 -3.78 -3.47
CA ARG A 26 -4.11 -3.49 -4.58
C ARG A 26 -3.41 -2.14 -4.41
N ALA A 27 -4.12 -1.12 -3.94
CA ALA A 27 -3.56 0.19 -3.64
C ALA A 27 -2.50 0.11 -2.53
N TYR A 28 -2.80 -0.62 -1.46
CA TYR A 28 -1.89 -0.84 -0.34
C TYR A 28 -0.60 -1.57 -0.76
N VAL A 29 -0.74 -2.69 -1.48
CA VAL A 29 0.43 -3.43 -2.00
C VAL A 29 1.22 -2.56 -2.99
N SER A 30 0.55 -1.78 -3.83
CA SER A 30 1.19 -0.81 -4.74
C SER A 30 1.94 0.28 -3.98
N TYR A 31 1.43 0.74 -2.85
CA TYR A 31 2.05 1.73 -1.99
C TYR A 31 3.35 1.18 -1.36
N LEU A 32 3.32 -0.06 -0.87
CA LEU A 32 4.49 -0.72 -0.29
C LEU A 32 5.56 -1.08 -1.33
N LEU A 33 5.17 -1.74 -2.43
CA LEU A 33 6.11 -2.18 -3.49
C LEU A 33 6.45 -1.08 -4.50
N GLY A 34 5.71 0.02 -4.48
CA GLY A 34 5.90 1.15 -5.38
C GLY A 34 5.35 0.98 -6.79
N ASN A 35 4.32 0.15 -7.03
CA ASN A 35 3.70 -0.09 -8.33
C ASN A 35 4.60 -0.84 -9.36
N THR A 36 5.23 -1.93 -8.94
CA THR A 36 6.00 -2.86 -9.80
C THR A 36 5.06 -3.84 -10.51
N ALA A 37 5.58 -4.61 -11.48
CA ALA A 37 4.81 -5.69 -12.10
C ALA A 37 4.39 -6.79 -11.10
N ALA A 38 5.10 -6.91 -9.96
CA ALA A 38 4.81 -7.90 -8.92
C ALA A 38 3.63 -7.53 -8.00
N VAL A 39 3.01 -6.36 -8.17
CA VAL A 39 1.86 -5.97 -7.35
C VAL A 39 0.73 -6.97 -7.50
N ASP A 40 0.37 -7.30 -8.74
CA ASP A 40 -0.79 -8.16 -9.00
C ASP A 40 -0.53 -9.59 -8.50
N ASP A 41 0.71 -10.09 -8.62
CA ASP A 41 1.13 -11.39 -8.07
C ASP A 41 1.01 -11.42 -6.53
N VAL A 42 1.52 -10.39 -5.85
CA VAL A 42 1.45 -10.31 -4.38
C VAL A 42 0.02 -10.15 -3.88
N VAL A 43 -0.83 -9.43 -4.61
CA VAL A 43 -2.28 -9.35 -4.31
C VAL A 43 -2.93 -10.72 -4.47
N GLN A 44 -2.57 -11.48 -5.51
CA GLN A 44 -3.10 -12.83 -5.71
C GLN A 44 -2.69 -13.77 -4.58
N GLU A 45 -1.42 -13.79 -4.17
CA GLU A 45 -0.94 -14.58 -3.03
C GLU A 45 -1.63 -14.17 -1.71
N THR A 46 -1.90 -12.87 -1.55
CA THR A 46 -2.68 -12.37 -0.42
C THR A 46 -4.09 -12.94 -0.42
N ASN A 47 -4.77 -12.91 -1.58
CA ASN A 47 -6.11 -13.48 -1.72
C ASN A 47 -6.13 -14.99 -1.44
N LEU A 48 -5.13 -15.74 -1.89
CA LEU A 48 -5.00 -17.17 -1.59
C LEU A 48 -4.87 -17.41 -0.09
N THR A 49 -4.03 -16.62 0.59
CA THR A 49 -3.86 -16.71 2.05
C THR A 49 -5.14 -16.35 2.79
N LEU A 50 -5.84 -15.30 2.38
CA LEU A 50 -7.14 -14.92 2.94
C LEU A 50 -8.18 -16.03 2.80
N CYS A 51 -8.24 -16.67 1.63
CA CYS A 51 -9.12 -17.80 1.38
C CYS A 51 -8.74 -19.04 2.21
N GLN A 52 -7.47 -19.27 2.51
CA GLN A 52 -7.03 -20.37 3.40
C GLN A 52 -7.41 -20.09 4.85
N GLU A 53 -7.33 -18.84 5.27
CA GLU A 53 -7.57 -18.40 6.65
C GLU A 53 -9.01 -17.90 6.88
N TRP A 54 -9.93 -18.13 5.93
CA TRP A 54 -11.28 -17.53 5.93
C TRP A 54 -12.08 -17.85 7.19
N GLU A 55 -11.88 -19.03 7.79
CA GLU A 55 -12.60 -19.45 9.01
C GLU A 55 -12.25 -18.57 10.23
N ARG A 56 -11.07 -17.93 10.20
CA ARG A 56 -10.59 -17.00 11.24
C ARG A 56 -11.14 -15.59 11.07
N TYR A 57 -11.81 -15.30 9.96
CA TYR A 57 -12.45 -14.01 9.77
C TYR A 57 -13.62 -13.84 10.75
N ASP A 58 -13.50 -12.79 11.56
CA ASP A 58 -14.51 -12.32 12.49
C ASP A 58 -15.30 -11.19 11.82
N ALA A 59 -16.54 -11.50 11.40
CA ALA A 59 -17.43 -10.55 10.73
C ALA A 59 -17.88 -9.39 11.64
N THR A 60 -17.59 -9.43 12.95
CA THR A 60 -17.84 -8.31 13.86
C THR A 60 -16.76 -7.22 13.77
N ARG A 61 -15.65 -7.48 13.06
CA ARG A 61 -14.54 -6.55 12.87
C ARG A 61 -14.42 -6.12 11.41
N PRO A 62 -13.88 -4.92 11.13
CA PRO A 62 -13.59 -4.49 9.77
C PRO A 62 -12.66 -5.48 9.04
N PHE A 63 -12.99 -5.83 7.80
CA PHE A 63 -12.22 -6.78 6.98
C PHE A 63 -10.84 -6.21 6.58
N LEU A 64 -10.81 -4.94 6.20
CA LEU A 64 -9.64 -4.33 5.55
C LEU A 64 -8.36 -4.33 6.42
N PRO A 65 -8.40 -4.00 7.73
CA PRO A 65 -7.21 -4.09 8.60
C PRO A 65 -6.63 -5.51 8.70
N TRP A 66 -7.50 -6.52 8.77
CA TRP A 66 -7.08 -7.91 8.76
C TRP A 66 -6.43 -8.26 7.42
N ALA A 67 -7.07 -7.91 6.31
CA ALA A 67 -6.55 -8.17 4.97
C ALA A 67 -5.20 -7.45 4.70
N LYS A 68 -5.06 -6.19 5.11
CA LYS A 68 -3.79 -5.44 5.00
C LYS A 68 -2.67 -6.06 5.83
N THR A 69 -2.99 -6.68 6.97
CA THR A 69 -2.00 -7.42 7.78
C THR A 69 -1.43 -8.61 6.99
N LEU A 70 -2.30 -9.41 6.36
CA LEU A 70 -1.84 -10.53 5.52
C LEU A 70 -1.08 -10.01 4.29
N ALA A 71 -1.58 -8.97 3.63
CA ALA A 71 -0.93 -8.35 2.47
C ALA A 71 0.49 -7.87 2.79
N TYR A 72 0.67 -7.26 3.97
CA TYR A 72 1.98 -6.85 4.45
C TYR A 72 2.96 -8.02 4.53
N TYR A 73 2.56 -9.15 5.13
CA TYR A 73 3.42 -10.33 5.21
C TYR A 73 3.75 -10.91 3.84
N GLN A 74 2.81 -10.86 2.88
CA GLN A 74 3.08 -11.28 1.50
C GLN A 74 4.07 -10.36 0.80
N VAL A 75 3.96 -9.04 1.00
CA VAL A 75 4.95 -8.06 0.55
C VAL A 75 6.33 -8.38 1.15
N MET A 76 6.42 -8.64 2.45
CA MET A 76 7.70 -8.96 3.10
C MET A 76 8.31 -10.26 2.56
N THR A 77 7.48 -11.29 2.34
CA THR A 77 7.92 -12.56 1.75
C THR A 77 8.46 -12.35 0.34
N TYR A 78 7.74 -11.61 -0.50
CA TYR A 78 8.21 -11.26 -1.85
C TYR A 78 9.56 -10.53 -1.81
N LEU A 79 9.68 -9.52 -0.95
CA LEU A 79 10.91 -8.74 -0.83
C LEU A 79 12.09 -9.58 -0.34
N LYS A 80 11.87 -10.55 0.57
CA LYS A 80 12.90 -11.51 1.00
C LYS A 80 13.39 -12.39 -0.15
N THR A 81 12.48 -12.87 -1.00
CA THR A 81 12.83 -13.68 -2.18
C THR A 81 13.67 -12.87 -3.17
N VAL A 82 13.26 -11.64 -3.47
CA VAL A 82 14.00 -10.75 -4.38
C VAL A 82 15.34 -10.31 -3.78
N SER A 83 15.40 -10.04 -2.48
CA SER A 83 16.62 -9.63 -1.76
C SER A 83 17.69 -10.72 -1.75
N ARG A 84 17.28 -11.99 -1.61
CA ARG A 84 18.18 -13.15 -1.72
C ARG A 84 18.82 -13.29 -3.12
N GLU A 85 18.14 -12.84 -4.16
CA GLU A 85 18.66 -12.86 -5.53
C GLU A 85 19.43 -11.58 -5.89
N LYS A 86 19.10 -10.43 -5.29
CA LYS A 86 19.78 -9.14 -5.48
C LYS A 86 19.65 -8.33 -4.20
N ILE A 87 20.76 -8.03 -3.53
CA ILE A 87 20.89 -7.20 -2.31
C ILE A 87 20.17 -5.86 -2.49
N LEU A 88 18.86 -5.83 -2.25
CA LEU A 88 17.98 -4.72 -2.58
C LEU A 88 16.78 -4.87 -1.65
N PHE A 89 16.41 -3.78 -0.98
CA PHE A 89 15.28 -3.62 -0.05
C PHE A 89 15.63 -3.71 1.44
N ASP A 90 15.33 -2.60 2.10
CA ASP A 90 15.43 -2.41 3.54
C ASP A 90 14.04 -2.65 4.14
N GLU A 91 13.90 -3.77 4.86
CA GLU A 91 12.65 -4.19 5.52
C GLU A 91 12.10 -3.09 6.44
N THR A 92 12.97 -2.32 7.11
CA THR A 92 12.60 -1.26 8.06
C THR A 92 11.70 -0.17 7.47
N VAL A 93 11.76 -0.03 6.15
CA VAL A 93 10.97 0.94 5.43
C VAL A 93 9.54 0.48 5.20
N VAL A 94 9.37 -0.80 4.85
CA VAL A 94 8.04 -1.35 4.56
C VAL A 94 7.21 -1.30 5.84
N ASP A 95 7.84 -1.64 6.97
CA ASP A 95 7.30 -1.48 8.32
C ASP A 95 6.84 -0.04 8.56
N PHE A 96 7.68 0.96 8.24
CA PHE A 96 7.33 2.36 8.40
C PHE A 96 6.14 2.79 7.51
N LEU A 97 6.10 2.34 6.26
CA LEU A 97 5.02 2.66 5.33
C LEU A 97 3.70 2.02 5.78
N ALA A 98 3.73 0.76 6.23
CA ALA A 98 2.57 0.07 6.77
C ALA A 98 1.98 0.80 7.99
N VAL A 99 2.83 1.30 8.89
CA VAL A 99 2.41 2.11 10.06
C VAL A 99 1.76 3.44 9.66
N MET A 100 2.10 4.02 8.51
CA MET A 100 1.49 5.27 8.06
C MET A 100 0.09 5.05 7.44
N ASP A 101 -0.16 3.88 6.87
CA ASP A 101 -1.40 3.56 6.16
C ASP A 101 -2.57 3.23 7.12
N THR A 102 -2.29 2.76 8.34
CA THR A 102 -3.31 2.47 9.38
C THR A 102 -4.08 3.70 9.89
N ARG A 103 -3.82 4.89 9.34
CA ARG A 103 -4.47 6.15 9.71
C ARG A 103 -5.50 6.66 8.70
N ALA A 104 -5.77 5.92 7.63
CA ALA A 104 -6.60 6.36 6.49
C ALA A 104 -7.93 5.57 6.37
N GLU A 105 -8.71 5.48 7.46
CA GLU A 105 -10.02 4.79 7.47
C GLU A 105 -11.22 5.66 7.07
N ASP A 106 -11.02 6.81 6.41
CA ASP A 106 -12.11 7.75 6.12
C ASP A 106 -12.51 7.75 4.62
N GLY A 107 -13.82 7.78 4.33
CA GLY A 107 -14.45 7.49 3.03
C GLY A 107 -14.14 8.40 1.81
N GLU A 108 -14.92 8.29 0.72
CA GLU A 108 -14.65 8.93 -0.60
C GLU A 108 -14.33 10.43 -0.56
N ALA A 109 -15.03 11.22 0.26
CA ALA A 109 -14.76 12.65 0.42
C ALA A 109 -13.38 12.94 1.07
N VAL A 110 -12.81 11.98 1.79
CA VAL A 110 -11.44 12.05 2.30
C VAL A 110 -10.43 11.64 1.23
N ALA A 111 -10.76 10.69 0.34
CA ALA A 111 -9.89 10.33 -0.77
C ALA A 111 -9.61 11.52 -1.71
N ASP A 112 -10.63 12.31 -2.05
CA ASP A 112 -10.46 13.52 -2.89
C ASP A 112 -9.61 14.59 -2.19
N ARG A 113 -9.79 14.78 -0.88
CA ARG A 113 -8.97 15.70 -0.08
C ARG A 113 -7.52 15.23 0.05
N GLN A 114 -7.31 13.95 0.27
CA GLN A 114 -5.97 13.36 0.29
C GLN A 114 -5.27 13.54 -1.06
N LEU A 115 -6.00 13.37 -2.16
CA LEU A 115 -5.46 13.59 -3.50
C LEU A 115 -5.05 15.05 -3.71
N HIS A 116 -5.90 16.00 -3.31
CA HIS A 116 -5.57 17.43 -3.34
C HIS A 116 -4.27 17.74 -2.56
N TRP A 117 -4.18 17.27 -1.31
CA TRP A 117 -2.99 17.51 -0.47
C TRP A 117 -1.75 16.77 -0.97
N LEU A 118 -1.91 15.62 -1.62
CA LEU A 118 -0.81 14.91 -2.27
C LEU A 118 -0.25 15.74 -3.43
N GLU A 119 -1.11 16.32 -4.28
CA GLU A 119 -0.67 17.17 -5.38
C GLU A 119 0.10 18.40 -4.89
N GLU A 120 -0.39 19.05 -3.84
CA GLU A 120 0.31 20.15 -3.17
C GLU A 120 1.63 19.69 -2.55
N GLY A 121 1.64 18.55 -1.85
CA GLY A 121 2.84 17.96 -1.28
C GLY A 121 3.92 17.71 -2.34
N ILE A 122 3.54 17.20 -3.51
CA ILE A 122 4.46 16.95 -4.63
C ILE A 122 5.06 18.27 -5.16
N LYS A 123 4.31 19.38 -5.16
CA LYS A 123 4.80 20.71 -5.55
C LYS A 123 5.84 21.26 -4.55
N THR A 124 5.80 20.85 -3.28
CA THR A 124 6.81 21.25 -2.28
C THR A 124 8.13 20.47 -2.38
N LEU A 125 8.14 19.32 -3.07
CA LEU A 125 9.34 18.51 -3.21
C LEU A 125 10.40 19.19 -4.09
N PRO A 126 11.70 18.96 -3.81
CA PRO A 126 12.77 19.35 -4.72
C PRO A 126 12.56 18.80 -6.14
N GLN A 127 13.02 19.52 -7.15
CA GLN A 127 12.80 19.18 -8.56
C GLN A 127 13.24 17.75 -8.91
N ARG A 128 14.36 17.30 -8.30
CA ARG A 128 14.88 15.94 -8.49
C ARG A 128 13.90 14.86 -7.99
N ASP A 129 13.38 15.05 -6.79
CA ASP A 129 12.45 14.13 -6.11
C ASP A 129 11.10 14.09 -6.84
N ARG A 130 10.59 15.26 -7.24
CA ARG A 130 9.38 15.40 -8.04
C ARG A 130 9.49 14.67 -9.38
N SER A 131 10.63 14.82 -10.06
CA SER A 131 10.90 14.14 -11.32
C SER A 131 10.95 12.63 -11.13
N LEU A 132 11.56 12.15 -10.05
CA LEU A 132 11.65 10.73 -9.74
C LEU A 132 10.26 10.12 -9.48
N ILE A 133 9.40 10.80 -8.73
CA ILE A 133 7.99 10.41 -8.52
C ILE A 133 7.24 10.36 -9.85
N ASN A 134 7.35 11.40 -10.68
CA ASN A 134 6.67 11.44 -11.97
C ASN A 134 7.09 10.30 -12.90
N PHE A 135 8.39 10.03 -13.03
CA PHE A 135 8.86 8.90 -13.83
C PHE A 135 8.35 7.57 -13.28
N ARG A 136 8.32 7.41 -11.95
CA ARG A 136 7.88 6.16 -11.33
C ARG A 136 6.38 5.92 -11.47
N TYR A 137 5.56 6.93 -11.19
CA TYR A 137 4.11 6.81 -11.01
C TYR A 137 3.29 7.28 -12.19
N ARG A 138 3.67 8.38 -12.86
CA ARG A 138 2.98 8.84 -14.08
C ARG A 138 3.44 8.08 -15.32
N HIS A 139 4.76 7.93 -15.49
CA HIS A 139 5.34 7.27 -16.67
C HIS A 139 5.59 5.76 -16.50
N ARG A 140 5.27 5.21 -15.32
CA ARG A 140 5.41 3.77 -14.98
C ARG A 140 6.80 3.18 -15.24
N TYR A 141 7.87 3.95 -15.05
CA TYR A 141 9.23 3.44 -15.22
C TYR A 141 9.59 2.43 -14.13
N THR A 142 10.31 1.37 -14.51
CA THR A 142 10.86 0.40 -13.56
C THR A 142 12.04 0.99 -12.79
N LEU A 143 12.31 0.46 -11.59
CA LEU A 143 13.47 0.87 -10.80
C LEU A 143 14.80 0.64 -11.54
N ILE A 144 14.89 -0.41 -12.36
CA ILE A 144 16.07 -0.68 -13.21
C ILE A 144 16.25 0.40 -14.28
N ARG A 145 15.15 0.88 -14.88
CA ARG A 145 15.22 1.98 -15.85
C ARG A 145 15.63 3.28 -15.17
N LEU A 146 15.12 3.53 -13.97
CA LEU A 146 15.48 4.69 -13.16
C LEU A 146 16.94 4.64 -12.68
N SER A 147 17.45 3.46 -12.32
CA SER A 147 18.84 3.26 -11.86
C SER A 147 19.84 3.71 -12.92
N ARG A 148 19.61 3.33 -14.19
CA ARG A 148 20.41 3.77 -15.33
C ARG A 148 20.32 5.28 -15.55
N ARG A 149 19.12 5.87 -15.42
CA ARG A 149 18.90 7.30 -15.64
C ARG A 149 19.55 8.18 -14.57
N TYR A 150 19.44 7.77 -13.31
CA TYR A 150 19.93 8.54 -12.17
C TYR A 150 21.35 8.13 -11.73
N GLN A 151 21.96 7.16 -12.42
CA GLN A 151 23.27 6.58 -12.08
C GLN A 151 23.38 6.16 -10.60
N MET A 152 22.30 5.57 -10.09
CA MET A 152 22.19 5.11 -8.71
C MET A 152 21.89 3.62 -8.70
N SER A 153 22.28 2.92 -7.62
CA SER A 153 21.82 1.55 -7.43
C SER A 153 20.29 1.52 -7.28
N VAL A 154 19.67 0.39 -7.63
CA VAL A 154 18.24 0.18 -7.40
C VAL A 154 17.90 0.35 -5.91
N ALA A 155 18.78 -0.09 -5.00
CA ALA A 155 18.59 0.05 -3.56
C ALA A 155 18.54 1.52 -3.13
N THR A 156 19.51 2.32 -3.59
CA THR A 156 19.57 3.75 -3.29
C THR A 156 18.32 4.46 -3.82
N LEU A 157 17.85 4.12 -5.03
CA LEU A 157 16.62 4.71 -5.56
C LEU A 157 15.37 4.30 -4.79
N SER A 158 15.29 3.04 -4.35
CA SER A 158 14.22 2.60 -3.45
C SER A 158 14.22 3.46 -2.19
N LEU A 159 15.35 3.62 -1.50
CA LEU A 159 15.47 4.45 -0.29
C LEU A 159 15.11 5.92 -0.53
N VAL A 160 15.47 6.48 -1.69
CA VAL A 160 15.06 7.85 -2.05
C VAL A 160 13.55 7.94 -2.25
N LEU A 161 12.95 7.04 -3.03
CA LEU A 161 11.49 7.00 -3.25
C LEU A 161 10.73 6.86 -1.93
N ILE A 162 11.25 6.05 -1.04
CA ILE A 162 10.75 5.85 0.31
C ILE A 162 10.79 7.14 1.11
N GLY A 163 11.94 7.83 1.13
CA GLY A 163 12.09 9.09 1.83
C GLY A 163 11.11 10.15 1.31
N ILE A 164 10.86 10.15 0.00
CA ILE A 164 9.87 11.02 -0.63
C ILE A 164 8.44 10.66 -0.18
N ARG A 165 8.06 9.37 -0.23
CA ARG A 165 6.74 8.90 0.23
C ARG A 165 6.49 9.26 1.69
N LYS A 166 7.51 9.09 2.56
CA LYS A 166 7.44 9.50 3.97
C LYS A 166 7.18 10.99 4.12
N LYS A 167 7.92 11.84 3.39
CA LYS A 167 7.70 13.29 3.42
C LYS A 167 6.27 13.65 2.99
N LEU A 168 5.79 13.03 1.91
CA LEU A 168 4.42 13.24 1.41
C LEU A 168 3.36 12.75 2.40
N GLY A 169 3.53 11.56 2.99
CA GLY A 169 2.60 11.02 3.98
C GLY A 169 2.51 11.90 5.24
N VAL A 170 3.65 12.38 5.75
CA VAL A 170 3.69 13.33 6.87
C VAL A 170 3.00 14.65 6.49
N PHE A 171 3.26 15.17 5.30
CA PHE A 171 2.63 16.40 4.79
C PHE A 171 1.10 16.27 4.73
N ILE A 172 0.60 15.20 4.09
CA ILE A 172 -0.84 14.95 3.95
C ILE A 172 -1.47 14.79 5.34
N THR A 173 -0.87 14.00 6.23
CA THR A 173 -1.38 13.80 7.59
C THR A 173 -1.46 15.12 8.37
N ALA A 174 -0.44 15.97 8.24
CA ALA A 174 -0.42 17.29 8.88
C ALA A 174 -1.54 18.19 8.33
N LYS A 175 -1.76 18.20 7.02
CA LYS A 175 -2.80 19.00 6.37
C LYS A 175 -4.21 18.53 6.68
N MET A 176 -4.46 17.23 6.66
CA MET A 176 -5.75 16.65 7.07
C MET A 176 -6.09 17.00 8.52
N ARG A 177 -5.09 17.03 9.42
CA ARG A 177 -5.28 17.46 10.82
C ARG A 177 -5.53 18.97 10.94
N GLU A 178 -4.92 19.80 10.11
CA GLU A 178 -5.20 21.24 10.05
C GLU A 178 -6.62 21.50 9.57
N GLU A 179 -7.07 20.87 8.48
CA GLU A 179 -8.46 20.99 7.99
C GLU A 179 -9.48 20.51 9.01
N GLY A 180 -9.24 19.36 9.67
CA GLY A 180 -10.12 18.86 10.74
C GLY A 180 -10.22 19.76 11.97
N LYS A 181 -9.25 20.67 12.18
CA LYS A 181 -9.29 21.69 13.26
C LYS A 181 -10.10 22.93 12.90
N TYR A 182 -10.37 23.19 11.62
CA TYR A 182 -11.10 24.36 11.13
C TYR A 182 -12.43 23.99 10.47
N GLY A 183 -13.01 22.83 10.84
CA GLY A 183 -14.18 22.20 10.22
C GLY A 183 -15.18 23.15 9.55
N LEU A 184 -15.14 23.14 8.22
CA LEU A 184 -16.30 23.33 7.35
C LEU A 184 -16.87 21.95 7.02
#